data_AF-A0A7Y2HH27-F1
#
_entry.id   AF-A0A7Y2HH27-F1
#
_cell.length_a   1.000
_cell.length_b   1.000
_cell.length_c   1.000
_cell.angle_alpha   90.00
_cell.angle_beta   90.00
_cell.angle_gamma   90.00
#
_symmetry.space_group_name_H-M   'P 1'
#
loop_
_entity.id
_entity.type
_entity.pdbx_description
1 polymer ?
#
loop_
_entity_poly.entity_id
_entity_poly.type
_entity_poly.pdbx_seq_one_letter_code
_entity_poly.pdbx_strand_id
1 'polypeptide(L)'
;MNKRYLISLSLIVFSLWLGVQFYVQPGNEVPLIKKIAELFWIPIILLPDLPGFLNDSLSDGLWMMALGSTIIAIWDHTISYPFIIFYGISILVGLGFEFGQAVRIIQGTFDIYDCLAIIMGGLVPLILLSKKQHYEYKC
;
A
#
# COMPACT_ATOMS: atom_id res chain seq x y z
N MET A 1 -8.71 -7.23 25.19
CA MET A 1 -8.02 -7.25 23.88
C MET A 1 -7.05 -6.08 23.83
N ASN A 2 -5.78 -6.29 23.47
CA ASN A 2 -4.78 -5.22 23.45
C ASN A 2 -5.13 -4.18 22.36
N LYS A 3 -5.12 -2.89 22.71
CA LYS A 3 -5.48 -1.76 21.84
C LYS A 3 -4.68 -1.76 20.52
N ARG A 4 -3.40 -2.15 20.54
CA ARG A 4 -2.54 -2.22 19.34
C ARG A 4 -3.03 -3.25 18.32
N TYR A 5 -3.54 -4.39 18.80
CA TYR A 5 -4.10 -5.44 17.95
C TYR A 5 -5.39 -4.96 17.28
N LEU A 6 -6.28 -4.33 18.06
CA LEU A 6 -7.53 -3.76 17.56
C LEU A 6 -7.28 -2.74 16.44
N ILE A 7 -6.34 -1.82 16.64
CA ILE A 7 -6.03 -0.79 15.65
C ILE A 7 -5.38 -1.43 14.40
N SER A 8 -4.38 -2.29 14.56
CA SER A 8 -3.71 -2.95 13.43
C SER A 8 -4.70 -3.78 12.60
N LEU A 9 -5.57 -4.56 13.27
CA LEU A 9 -6.60 -5.33 12.61
C LEU A 9 -7.60 -4.42 11.88
N SER A 10 -8.04 -3.33 12.51
CA SER A 10 -8.98 -2.38 11.89
C SER A 10 -8.41 -1.75 10.61
N LEU A 11 -7.12 -1.44 10.57
CA LEU A 11 -6.46 -0.91 9.37
C LEU A 11 -6.39 -1.94 8.24
N ILE A 12 -6.07 -3.19 8.56
CA ILE A 12 -6.05 -4.27 7.56
C ILE A 12 -7.45 -4.56 7.03
N VAL A 13 -8.46 -4.61 7.90
CA VAL A 13 -9.84 -4.82 7.49
C VAL A 13 -10.36 -3.66 6.65
N PHE A 14 -10.02 -2.42 7.03
CA PHE A 14 -10.35 -1.23 6.24
C PHE A 14 -9.67 -1.25 4.87
N SER A 15 -8.41 -1.67 4.82
CA SER A 15 -7.63 -1.86 3.59
C SER A 15 -8.28 -2.87 2.65
N LEU A 16 -8.68 -4.03 3.18
CA LEU A 16 -9.44 -5.05 2.44
C LEU A 16 -10.78 -4.50 1.93
N TRP A 17 -11.52 -3.80 2.79
CA TRP A 17 -12.81 -3.22 2.42
C TRP A 17 -12.67 -2.19 1.30
N LEU A 18 -11.67 -1.31 1.37
CA LEU A 18 -11.38 -0.33 0.30
C LEU A 18 -11.05 -1.04 -1.01
N GLY A 19 -10.15 -2.02 -1.00
CA GLY A 19 -9.82 -2.79 -2.20
C GLY A 19 -11.06 -3.43 -2.82
N VAL A 20 -11.93 -4.04 -2.00
CA VAL A 20 -13.22 -4.57 -2.48
C VAL A 20 -14.09 -3.46 -3.08
N GLN A 21 -14.19 -2.27 -2.49
CA GLN A 21 -14.97 -1.18 -3.07
C GLN A 21 -14.46 -0.75 -4.46
N PHE A 22 -13.14 -0.65 -4.63
CA PHE A 22 -12.53 -0.28 -5.91
C PHE A 22 -12.69 -1.37 -6.97
N TYR A 23 -12.54 -2.63 -6.60
CA TYR A 23 -12.53 -3.76 -7.55
C TYR A 23 -13.89 -4.45 -7.74
N VAL A 24 -14.92 -4.10 -6.97
CA VAL A 24 -16.28 -4.64 -7.14
C VAL A 24 -17.22 -3.65 -7.83
N GLN A 25 -16.91 -2.35 -7.86
CA GLN A 25 -17.76 -1.37 -8.56
C GLN A 25 -17.47 -1.33 -10.07
N PRO A 26 -18.41 -1.75 -10.94
CA PRO A 26 -18.19 -1.71 -12.36
C PRO A 26 -18.31 -0.27 -12.89
N GLY A 27 -17.26 0.20 -13.56
CA GLY A 27 -17.42 1.12 -14.68
C GLY A 27 -17.21 2.61 -14.45
N ASN A 28 -16.22 3.06 -13.67
CA ASN A 28 -15.74 4.46 -13.77
C ASN A 28 -14.28 4.61 -13.31
N GLU A 29 -13.36 3.88 -13.94
CA GLU A 29 -11.93 4.17 -13.85
C GLU A 29 -11.59 5.42 -14.67
N VAL A 30 -11.87 6.58 -14.09
CA VAL A 30 -11.15 7.79 -14.49
C VAL A 30 -9.85 7.75 -13.67
N PRO A 31 -8.67 7.64 -14.29
CA PRO A 31 -7.41 7.54 -13.56
C PRO A 31 -7.31 8.66 -12.53
N LEU A 32 -6.89 8.32 -11.30
CA LEU A 32 -6.87 9.23 -10.15
C LEU A 32 -6.18 10.57 -10.47
N ILE A 33 -5.17 10.53 -11.33
CA ILE A 33 -4.43 11.69 -11.83
C ILE A 33 -5.31 12.63 -12.65
N LYS A 34 -6.24 12.14 -13.48
CA LYS A 34 -7.23 12.97 -14.18
C LYS A 34 -8.18 13.66 -13.21
N LYS A 35 -8.70 12.93 -12.21
CA LYS A 35 -9.58 13.53 -11.18
C LYS A 35 -8.87 14.58 -10.34
N ILE A 36 -7.60 14.34 -9.97
CA ILE A 36 -6.77 15.32 -9.25
C ILE A 36 -6.46 16.52 -10.14
N ALA A 37 -6.08 16.32 -11.40
CA ALA A 37 -5.80 17.40 -12.33
C ALA A 37 -7.05 18.27 -12.61
N GLU A 38 -8.22 17.65 -12.75
CA GLU A 38 -9.52 18.32 -12.86
C GLU A 38 -9.88 19.10 -11.58
N LEU A 39 -9.62 18.52 -10.40
CA LEU A 39 -9.91 19.14 -9.10
C LEU A 39 -9.04 20.39 -8.84
N PHE A 40 -7.78 20.37 -9.28
CA PHE A 40 -6.81 21.43 -9.03
C PHE A 40 -6.57 22.36 -10.22
N TRP A 41 -7.34 22.23 -11.30
CA TRP A 41 -7.15 22.99 -12.55
C TRP A 41 -5.70 22.97 -13.06
N ILE A 42 -4.98 21.87 -12.80
CA ILE A 42 -3.61 21.70 -13.26
C ILE A 42 -3.70 21.30 -14.73
N PRO A 43 -3.13 22.08 -15.67
CA PRO A 43 -3.06 21.62 -17.05
C PRO A 43 -2.25 20.32 -17.09
N ILE A 44 -2.90 19.21 -17.45
CA ILE A 44 -2.33 17.85 -17.57
C ILE A 44 -1.03 17.85 -18.39
N ILE A 45 -0.86 18.85 -19.27
CA ILE A 45 0.30 19.12 -20.13
C ILE A 45 1.62 19.33 -19.34
N LEU A 46 1.58 19.60 -18.03
CA LEU A 46 2.80 19.86 -17.23
C LEU A 46 3.36 18.63 -16.50
N LEU A 47 2.66 17.49 -16.51
CA LEU A 47 3.24 16.26 -15.97
C LEU A 47 4.15 15.66 -17.06
N PRO A 48 5.47 15.55 -16.84
CA PRO A 48 6.32 14.82 -17.77
C PRO A 48 5.75 13.42 -17.96
N ASP A 49 5.78 12.88 -19.18
CA ASP A 49 5.37 11.50 -19.48
C ASP A 49 6.13 10.56 -18.53
N LEU A 50 5.48 10.20 -17.43
CA LEU A 50 6.02 9.21 -16.53
C LEU A 50 6.00 7.87 -17.26
N PRO A 51 7.03 7.03 -17.05
CA PRO A 51 6.97 5.65 -17.54
C PRO A 51 5.65 5.01 -17.09
N GLY A 52 4.95 4.30 -17.98
CA GLY A 52 3.61 3.76 -17.70
C GLY A 52 3.53 2.98 -16.39
N PHE A 53 4.54 2.14 -16.10
CA PHE A 53 4.62 1.39 -14.84
C PHE A 53 4.65 2.28 -13.58
N LEU A 54 5.18 3.50 -13.67
CA LEU A 54 5.24 4.43 -12.55
C LEU A 54 3.97 5.27 -12.44
N ASN A 55 3.19 5.38 -13.50
CA ASN A 55 1.88 6.01 -13.48
C ASN A 55 0.83 5.06 -12.87
N ASP A 56 0.91 3.78 -13.24
CA ASP A 56 -0.14 2.81 -12.96
C ASP A 56 0.11 2.08 -11.62
N SER A 57 1.37 1.74 -11.29
CA SER A 57 1.69 0.95 -10.08
C SER A 57 2.13 1.76 -8.86
N LEU A 58 2.43 3.05 -9.04
CA LEU A 58 3.00 3.86 -7.95
C LEU A 58 2.03 4.06 -6.79
N SER A 59 0.73 4.21 -7.06
CA SER A 59 -0.28 4.36 -6.01
C SER A 59 -0.26 3.19 -5.04
N ASP A 60 -0.06 1.98 -5.55
CA ASP A 60 -0.13 0.74 -4.77
C ASP A 60 1.08 0.58 -3.86
N GLY A 61 2.25 0.94 -4.38
CA GLY A 61 3.47 1.01 -3.58
C GLY A 61 3.41 2.09 -2.50
N LEU A 62 2.92 3.29 -2.82
CA LEU A 62 2.77 4.38 -1.85
C LEU A 62 1.75 4.03 -0.77
N TRP A 63 0.65 3.39 -1.14
CA TRP A 63 -0.35 2.90 -0.21
C TRP A 63 0.24 1.86 0.75
N MET A 64 0.96 0.87 0.23
CA MET A 64 1.61 -0.15 1.06
C MET A 64 2.66 0.46 2.00
N MET A 65 3.43 1.44 1.52
CA MET A 65 4.40 2.17 2.33
C MET A 65 3.73 2.94 3.48
N ALA A 66 2.62 3.62 3.21
CA ALA A 66 1.86 4.35 4.22
C ALA A 66 1.27 3.40 5.27
N LEU A 67 0.68 2.28 4.84
CA LEU A 67 0.14 1.26 5.73
C LEU A 67 1.23 0.65 6.61
N GLY A 68 2.35 0.23 6.01
CA GLY A 68 3.49 -0.33 6.74
C GLY A 68 4.06 0.65 7.77
N SER A 69 4.26 1.92 7.39
CA SER A 69 4.72 2.97 8.31
C SER A 69 3.77 3.19 9.49
N THR A 70 2.46 3.14 9.21
CA THR A 70 1.42 3.28 10.24
C THR A 70 1.45 2.11 11.22
N ILE A 71 1.59 0.88 10.73
CA ILE A 71 1.73 -0.30 11.58
C ILE A 71 3.00 -0.18 12.44
N ILE A 72 4.15 0.18 11.86
CA ILE A 72 5.38 0.42 12.64
C ILE A 72 5.16 1.44 13.76
N ALA A 73 4.46 2.54 13.48
CA ALA A 73 4.14 3.56 14.48
C ALA A 73 3.23 3.02 15.60
N ILE A 74 2.20 2.23 15.29
CA ILE A 74 1.31 1.60 16.29
C ILE A 74 2.09 0.65 17.21
N TRP A 75 3.12 0.01 16.68
CA TRP A 75 3.99 -0.90 17.42
C TRP A 75 5.22 -0.20 18.02
N ASP A 76 5.19 1.13 18.14
CA ASP A 76 6.26 1.97 18.71
C ASP A 76 7.64 1.68 18.14
N HIS A 77 7.75 1.33 16.85
CA HIS A 77 9.03 1.00 16.22
C HIS A 77 9.73 -0.21 16.86
N THR A 78 8.98 -1.11 17.48
CA THR A 78 9.50 -2.35 18.06
C THR A 78 9.12 -3.55 17.20
N ILE A 79 10.10 -4.41 16.90
CA ILE A 79 9.87 -5.65 16.18
C ILE A 79 9.45 -6.70 17.21
N SER A 80 8.16 -7.00 17.24
CA SER A 80 7.57 -8.05 18.06
C SER A 80 6.91 -9.11 17.18
N TYR A 81 6.71 -10.32 17.70
CA TYR A 81 6.03 -11.38 16.94
C TYR A 81 4.66 -10.95 16.39
N PRO A 82 3.80 -10.25 17.16
CA PRO A 82 2.53 -9.74 16.63
C PRO A 82 2.71 -8.68 15.53
N PHE A 83 3.70 -7.81 15.66
CA PHE A 83 4.04 -6.84 14.61
C PHE A 83 4.37 -7.57 13.30
N ILE A 84 5.21 -8.60 13.34
CA ILE A 84 5.59 -9.39 12.15
C ILE A 84 4.36 -9.99 11.49
N ILE A 85 3.43 -10.53 12.27
CA ILE A 85 2.16 -11.07 11.75
C ILE A 85 1.34 -9.99 11.05
N PHE A 86 1.04 -8.88 11.72
CA PHE A 86 0.18 -7.84 11.13
C PHE A 86 0.81 -7.17 9.92
N TYR A 87 2.12 -6.94 9.98
CA TYR A 87 2.87 -6.38 8.86
C TYR A 87 2.90 -7.35 7.66
N GLY A 88 3.17 -8.62 7.91
CA GLY A 88 3.16 -9.67 6.88
C GLY A 88 1.78 -9.85 6.24
N ILE A 89 0.72 -9.86 7.05
CA ILE A 89 -0.66 -9.92 6.54
C ILE A 89 -0.95 -8.73 5.63
N SER A 90 -0.47 -7.53 5.97
CA SER A 90 -0.70 -6.34 5.14
C SER A 90 -0.10 -6.49 3.74
N ILE A 91 1.12 -7.00 3.64
CA ILE A 91 1.76 -7.31 2.34
C ILE A 91 0.98 -8.40 1.60
N LEU A 92 0.62 -9.48 2.29
CA LEU A 92 -0.13 -10.59 1.70
C LEU A 92 -1.51 -10.16 1.21
N VAL A 93 -2.16 -9.20 1.86
CA VAL A 93 -3.43 -8.63 1.41
C VAL A 93 -3.24 -7.92 0.07
N GLY A 94 -2.23 -7.04 -0.05
CA GLY A 94 -1.94 -6.36 -1.31
C GLY A 94 -1.64 -7.35 -2.44
N LEU A 95 -0.72 -8.29 -2.22
CA LEU A 95 -0.40 -9.33 -3.21
C LEU A 95 -1.59 -10.26 -3.50
N GLY A 96 -2.48 -10.46 -2.54
CA GLY A 96 -3.69 -11.24 -2.69
C GLY A 96 -4.69 -10.61 -3.67
N PHE A 97 -4.75 -9.27 -3.74
CA PHE A 97 -5.55 -8.57 -4.75
C PHE A 97 -5.01 -8.85 -6.16
N GLU A 98 -3.70 -8.69 -6.37
CA GLU A 98 -3.06 -9.00 -7.66
C GLU A 98 -3.22 -10.47 -8.07
N PHE A 99 -3.02 -11.38 -7.12
CA PHE A 99 -3.26 -12.80 -7.37
C PHE A 99 -4.72 -13.07 -7.74
N GLY A 100 -5.67 -12.43 -7.04
CA GLY A 100 -7.10 -12.54 -7.33
C GLY A 100 -7.47 -12.04 -8.72
N GLN A 101 -6.80 -10.99 -9.21
CA GLN A 101 -6.95 -10.51 -10.58
C GLN A 101 -6.36 -11.52 -11.58
N ALA A 102 -5.19 -12.10 -11.28
CA ALA A 102 -4.55 -13.10 -12.14
C ALA A 102 -5.43 -14.35 -12.37
N VAL A 103 -6.15 -14.80 -11.34
CA VAL A 103 -7.11 -15.91 -11.43
C VAL A 103 -8.53 -15.48 -11.79
N ARG A 104 -8.74 -14.20 -12.14
CA ARG A 104 -10.03 -13.61 -12.55
C ARG A 104 -11.15 -13.72 -11.51
N ILE A 105 -10.79 -13.80 -10.22
CA ILE A 105 -11.74 -13.73 -9.09
C ILE A 105 -12.07 -12.27 -8.76
N ILE A 106 -11.09 -11.38 -8.91
CA ILE A 106 -11.20 -9.94 -8.66
C ILE A 106 -11.16 -9.23 -10.02
N GLN A 107 -11.96 -8.18 -10.22
CA GLN A 107 -11.90 -7.37 -11.44
C GLN A 107 -10.57 -6.60 -11.47
N GLY A 108 -10.00 -6.40 -12.66
CA GLY A 108 -8.70 -5.77 -12.82
C GLY A 108 -7.83 -6.55 -13.80
N THR A 109 -6.61 -6.06 -14.02
CA THR A 109 -5.60 -6.72 -14.86
C THR A 109 -4.37 -6.93 -14.03
N PHE A 110 -4.00 -8.18 -13.82
CA PHE A 110 -2.76 -8.51 -13.15
C PHE A 110 -1.58 -7.81 -13.80
N ASP A 111 -0.86 -6.99 -13.02
CA ASP A 111 0.39 -6.38 -13.42
C ASP A 111 1.52 -6.78 -12.45
N ILE A 112 2.62 -7.24 -13.03
CA ILE A 112 3.83 -7.55 -12.26
C ILE A 112 4.43 -6.30 -11.61
N TYR A 113 4.25 -5.12 -12.21
CA TYR A 113 4.73 -3.86 -11.65
C TYR A 113 3.97 -3.47 -10.38
N ASP A 114 2.68 -3.81 -10.26
CA ASP A 114 1.88 -3.60 -9.04
C ASP A 114 2.39 -4.49 -7.90
N CYS A 115 2.67 -5.76 -8.21
CA CYS A 115 3.32 -6.67 -7.25
C CYS A 115 4.68 -6.13 -6.76
N LEU A 116 5.51 -5.63 -7.68
CA LEU A 116 6.81 -5.05 -7.34
C LEU A 116 6.63 -3.78 -6.51
N ALA A 117 5.68 -2.92 -6.85
CA ALA A 117 5.39 -1.71 -6.11
C ALA A 117 4.93 -2.03 -4.68
N ILE A 118 4.04 -3.01 -4.50
CA ILE A 118 3.59 -3.49 -3.18
C ILE A 118 4.78 -4.01 -2.36
N ILE A 119 5.64 -4.86 -2.95
CA ILE A 119 6.80 -5.42 -2.24
C ILE A 119 7.77 -4.28 -1.84
N MET A 120 8.11 -3.40 -2.78
CA MET A 120 9.03 -2.29 -2.52
C MET A 120 8.47 -1.31 -1.50
N GLY A 121 7.19 -0.95 -1.63
CA GLY A 121 6.45 -0.13 -0.68
C GLY A 121 6.42 -0.75 0.71
N GLY A 122 6.26 -2.07 0.82
CA GLY A 122 6.33 -2.81 2.07
C GLY A 122 7.74 -2.92 2.67
N LEU A 123 8.79 -2.90 1.86
CA LEU A 123 10.17 -2.97 2.35
C LEU A 123 10.69 -1.61 2.86
N VAL A 124 10.28 -0.50 2.24
CA VAL A 124 10.77 0.85 2.59
C VAL A 124 10.60 1.17 4.09
N PRO A 125 9.44 0.99 4.73
CA PRO A 125 9.28 1.28 6.15
C PRO A 125 10.15 0.40 7.05
N LEU A 126 10.39 -0.87 6.68
CA LEU A 126 11.28 -1.77 7.42
C LEU A 126 12.75 -1.32 7.34
N ILE A 127 13.18 -0.82 6.17
CA ILE A 127 14.52 -0.24 6.01
C ILE A 127 14.68 1.00 6.89
N LEU A 128 13.65 1.86 6.94
CA LEU A 128 13.67 3.06 7.80
C LEU A 128 13.69 2.69 9.29
N LEU A 129 12.94 1.65 9.68
CA LEU A 129 12.92 1.13 11.04
C LEU A 129 14.30 0.62 11.48
N SER A 130 14.96 -0.18 10.64
CA SER A 130 16.28 -0.74 10.98
C SER A 130 17.35 0.34 11.12
N LYS A 131 17.31 1.40 10.28
CA LYS A 131 18.19 2.56 10.43
C LYS A 131 17.98 3.26 11.77
N LYS A 132 16.73 3.51 12.18
CA LYS A 132 16.42 4.16 13.47
C LYS A 132 17.00 3.39 14.66
N GLN A 133 16.79 2.08 14.69
CA GLN A 133 17.33 1.22 15.76
C GLN A 133 18.85 1.29 15.82
N HIS A 134 19.55 1.25 14.68
CA HIS A 134 21.01 1.36 14.62
C HIS A 134 21.56 2.68 15.19
N TYR A 135 20.84 3.79 15.01
CA TYR A 135 21.23 5.08 15.61
C TYR A 135 20.99 5.10 17.13
N GLU A 136 19.89 4.53 17.62
CA GLU A 136 19.60 4.46 19.06
C GLU A 136 20.63 3.61 19.84
N TYR A 137 21.19 2.55 19.24
CA TYR A 137 22.24 1.73 19.87
C TYR A 137 23.65 2.34 19.85
N LYS A 138 23.87 3.45 19.14
CA LYS A 138 25.19 4.10 19.02
C LYS A 138 25.38 5.32 19.95
N CYS A 139 24.35 5.74 20.67
CA CYS A 139 24.40 6.81 21.68
C CYS A 139 24.52 6.23 23.09
#